data_AF-A0A535IKM2-F1
#
_entry.id   AF-A0A535IKM2-F1
#
_cell.length_a   1.000
_cell.length_b   1.000
_cell.length_c   1.000
_cell.angle_alpha   90.00
_cell.angle_beta   90.00
_cell.angle_gamma   90.00
#
_symmetry.space_group_name_H-M   'P 1'
#
loop_
_entity.id
_entity.type
_entity.pdbx_description
1 polymer ?
#
loop_
_entity_poly.entity_id
_entity_poly.type
_entity_poly.pdbx_seq_one_letter_code
_entity_poly.pdbx_strand_id
1 'polypeptide(L)'
;MDAAALARVDREMTTTRRDVDELARCVAADIAAGRTVAVVDVAFVNGADLAFAGTLLARVPLARLAAYAAWNTAGNSLGSALAQGVVRAITCRVEQPAGVLNAHLGLLFIHLLDDYVFQGLVRTDLLLDDLPSLGLGVSFERLPEGVLPEIERRLGERLEAHVESIGERL
;
A
#
# COMPACT_ATOMS: atom_id res chain seq x y z
N MET A 1 10.13 -2.61 26.04
CA MET A 1 10.03 -1.56 25.01
C MET A 1 8.55 -1.27 24.87
N ASP A 2 8.13 -0.02 25.03
CA ASP A 2 6.70 0.35 25.09
C ASP A 2 6.05 0.22 23.70
N ALA A 3 5.09 -0.69 23.54
CA ALA A 3 4.35 -0.89 22.29
C ALA A 3 3.64 0.40 21.84
N ALA A 4 3.23 1.26 22.76
CA ALA A 4 2.63 2.56 22.46
C ALA A 4 3.65 3.59 21.94
N ALA A 5 4.94 3.43 22.27
CA ALA A 5 6.01 4.28 21.74
C ALA A 5 6.40 3.90 20.31
N LEU A 6 6.21 2.65 19.91
CA LEU A 6 6.45 2.15 18.55
C LEU A 6 5.30 2.46 17.59
N ALA A 7 4.06 2.39 18.08
CA ALA A 7 2.88 2.88 17.36
C ALA A 7 2.96 4.40 17.05
N ARG A 8 3.81 5.13 17.78
CA ARG A 8 4.08 6.57 17.57
C ARG A 8 5.22 6.89 16.61
N VAL A 9 5.93 5.89 16.08
CA VAL A 9 6.78 6.12 14.90
C VAL A 9 5.84 6.11 13.69
N ASP A 10 4.96 7.12 13.64
CA ASP A 10 4.16 7.40 12.45
C ASP A 10 5.17 7.53 11.31
N ARG A 11 5.09 6.65 10.31
CA ARG A 11 5.89 6.75 9.08
C ARG A 11 5.36 7.93 8.29
N GLU A 12 5.67 9.11 8.81
CA GLU A 12 5.27 10.41 8.36
C GLU A 12 6.52 11.27 8.18
N MET A 13 6.61 11.91 7.01
CA MET A 13 7.76 12.75 6.70
C MET A 13 7.40 14.23 6.87
N THR A 14 7.73 14.84 8.00
CA THR A 14 7.46 16.28 8.21
C THR A 14 8.41 17.15 7.39
N THR A 15 7.91 17.78 6.32
CA THR A 15 8.63 18.81 5.55
C THR A 15 7.77 20.06 5.41
N THR A 16 8.41 21.23 5.22
CA THR A 16 7.77 22.56 5.31
C THR A 16 6.63 22.80 4.31
N ARG A 17 6.50 21.94 3.28
CA ARG A 17 5.45 22.03 2.24
C ARG A 17 4.60 20.76 2.13
N ARG A 18 4.74 19.79 3.06
CA ARG A 18 3.93 18.57 3.02
C ARG A 18 2.52 18.89 3.49
N ASP A 19 1.56 18.71 2.59
CA ASP A 19 0.14 18.72 2.88
C ASP A 19 -0.49 17.51 2.18
N VAL A 20 -0.60 16.40 2.92
CA VAL A 20 -1.15 15.14 2.38
C VAL A 20 -2.64 15.23 2.08
N ASP A 21 -3.35 16.10 2.80
CA ASP A 21 -4.77 16.36 2.60
C ASP A 21 -5.01 17.15 1.30
N GLU A 22 -4.22 18.19 1.05
CA GLU A 22 -4.24 18.93 -0.22
C GLU A 22 -3.84 18.02 -1.38
N LEU A 23 -2.81 17.19 -1.22
CA LEU A 23 -2.39 16.24 -2.26
C LEU A 23 -3.52 15.26 -2.60
N ALA A 24 -4.16 14.65 -1.60
CA ALA A 24 -5.28 13.74 -1.81
C ALA A 24 -6.50 14.46 -2.43
N ARG A 25 -6.77 15.71 -2.06
CA ARG A 25 -7.81 16.54 -2.70
C ARG A 25 -7.51 16.81 -4.17
N CYS A 26 -6.26 17.13 -4.51
CA CYS A 26 -5.84 17.29 -5.90
C CYS A 26 -6.04 16.00 -6.70
N VAL A 27 -5.64 14.85 -6.15
CA VAL A 27 -5.86 13.53 -6.78
C VAL A 27 -7.35 13.26 -7.01
N ALA A 28 -8.20 13.48 -6.00
CA ALA A 28 -9.64 13.29 -6.13
C ALA A 28 -10.25 14.23 -7.19
N ALA A 29 -9.82 15.49 -7.22
CA ALA A 29 -10.27 16.48 -8.19
C ALA A 29 -9.85 16.12 -9.63
N ASP A 30 -8.64 15.60 -9.82
CA ASP A 30 -8.15 15.12 -11.11
C ASP A 30 -8.97 13.95 -11.63
N ILE A 31 -9.26 12.98 -10.76
CA ILE A 31 -10.13 11.84 -11.09
C ILE A 31 -11.55 12.32 -11.40
N ALA A 32 -12.11 13.25 -10.62
CA ALA A 32 -13.45 13.80 -10.85
C ALA A 32 -13.54 14.52 -12.21
N ALA A 33 -12.46 15.18 -12.62
CA ALA A 33 -12.35 15.82 -13.94
C ALA A 33 -12.07 14.84 -15.09
N GLY A 34 -12.07 13.53 -14.84
CA GLY A 34 -11.87 12.49 -15.86
C GLY A 34 -10.42 12.30 -16.29
N ARG A 35 -9.44 12.83 -15.54
CA ARG A 35 -8.02 12.61 -15.81
C ARG A 35 -7.62 11.19 -15.37
N THR A 36 -6.68 10.61 -16.11
CA THR A 36 -6.03 9.35 -15.74
C THR A 36 -4.93 9.65 -14.73
N VAL A 37 -5.09 9.22 -13.48
CA VAL A 37 -4.20 9.59 -12.37
C VAL A 37 -3.45 8.38 -11.84
N ALA A 38 -2.13 8.40 -11.91
CA ALA A 38 -1.26 7.44 -11.23
C ALA A 38 -0.64 8.12 -9.99
N VAL A 39 -0.58 7.39 -8.88
CA VAL A 39 0.05 7.86 -7.64
C VAL A 39 1.33 7.06 -7.42
N VAL A 40 2.42 7.78 -7.15
CA VAL A 40 3.71 7.20 -6.77
C VAL A 40 4.08 7.76 -5.41
N ASP A 41 3.99 6.93 -4.38
CA ASP A 41 4.39 7.30 -3.03
C ASP A 41 5.86 6.91 -2.83
N VAL A 42 6.71 7.93 -2.65
CA VAL A 42 8.17 7.77 -2.56
C VAL A 42 8.73 8.41 -1.29
N ALA A 43 7.87 8.67 -0.30
CA ALA A 43 8.29 9.27 0.95
C ALA A 43 9.21 8.33 1.75
N PHE A 44 8.96 7.02 1.67
CA PHE A 44 9.72 5.98 2.34
C PHE A 44 10.16 4.89 1.36
N VAL A 45 11.26 4.22 1.72
CA VAL A 45 11.67 2.97 1.07
C VAL A 45 10.95 1.80 1.72
N ASN A 46 10.62 0.77 0.93
CA ASN A 46 9.96 -0.45 1.39
C ASN A 46 8.67 -0.16 2.20
N GLY A 47 7.77 0.66 1.64
CA GLY A 47 6.42 0.85 2.16
C GLY A 47 5.90 2.28 1.98
N ALA A 48 4.58 2.41 2.05
CA ALA A 48 3.88 3.69 1.92
C ALA A 48 4.11 4.66 3.09
N ASP A 49 3.90 5.94 2.81
CA ASP A 49 3.61 6.96 3.82
C ASP A 49 2.20 6.69 4.38
N LEU A 50 2.14 6.28 5.64
CA LEU A 50 0.90 5.82 6.26
C LEU A 50 -0.18 6.91 6.31
N ALA A 51 0.22 8.16 6.55
CA ALA A 51 -0.73 9.27 6.60
C ALA A 51 -1.26 9.60 5.21
N PHE A 52 -0.39 9.60 4.18
CA PHE A 52 -0.85 9.85 2.82
C PHE A 52 -1.73 8.72 2.31
N ALA A 53 -1.31 7.47 2.46
CA ALA A 53 -2.08 6.31 2.04
C ALA A 53 -3.44 6.24 2.76
N GLY A 54 -3.47 6.41 4.08
CA GLY A 54 -4.72 6.47 4.85
C GLY A 54 -5.66 7.58 4.36
N THR A 55 -5.11 8.76 4.05
CA THR A 55 -5.89 9.88 3.49
C THR A 55 -6.41 9.55 2.08
N LEU A 56 -5.61 8.88 1.25
CA LEU A 56 -6.02 8.42 -0.08
C LEU A 56 -7.19 7.44 0.01
N LEU A 57 -7.09 6.42 0.88
CA LEU A 57 -8.15 5.42 1.12
C LEU A 57 -9.48 6.06 1.56
N ALA A 58 -9.42 7.18 2.28
CA ALA A 58 -10.60 7.86 2.81
C ALA A 58 -11.27 8.80 1.79
N ARG A 59 -10.50 9.39 0.87
CA ARG A 59 -10.98 10.51 0.02
C ARG A 59 -11.08 10.16 -1.46
N VAL A 60 -10.32 9.18 -1.92
CA VAL A 60 -10.16 8.89 -3.35
C VAL A 60 -10.89 7.61 -3.72
N PRO A 61 -11.68 7.59 -4.80
CA PRO A 61 -12.25 6.36 -5.32
C PRO A 61 -11.14 5.51 -5.93
N LEU A 62 -10.55 4.62 -5.13
CA LEU A 62 -9.32 3.89 -5.46
C LEU A 62 -9.44 3.10 -6.77
N ALA A 63 -10.60 2.52 -7.05
CA ALA A 63 -10.90 1.80 -8.29
C ALA A 63 -10.70 2.63 -9.57
N ARG A 64 -10.69 3.97 -9.44
CA ARG A 64 -10.52 4.93 -10.53
C ARG A 64 -9.07 5.40 -10.70
N LEU A 65 -8.16 5.01 -9.82
CA LEU A 65 -6.73 5.27 -10.01
C LEU A 65 -6.22 4.49 -11.22
N ALA A 66 -5.29 5.10 -11.94
CA ALA A 66 -4.59 4.45 -13.03
C ALA A 66 -3.49 3.52 -12.53
N ALA A 67 -2.89 3.86 -11.40
CA ALA A 67 -1.91 3.07 -10.68
C ALA A 67 -1.68 3.61 -9.27
N TYR A 68 -1.16 2.77 -8.39
CA TYR A 68 -0.59 3.12 -7.09
C TYR A 68 0.64 2.25 -6.86
N ALA A 69 1.73 2.82 -6.36
CA ALA A 69 2.91 2.06 -5.92
C ALA A 69 3.70 2.83 -4.86
N ALA A 70 4.22 2.10 -3.88
CA ALA A 70 5.07 2.60 -2.79
C ALA A 70 6.15 1.58 -2.33
N TRP A 71 6.42 0.55 -3.13
CA TRP A 71 7.33 -0.52 -2.76
C TRP A 71 8.81 -0.23 -3.07
N ASN A 72 9.66 -0.81 -2.23
CA ASN A 72 11.10 -0.93 -2.42
C ASN A 72 11.87 0.40 -2.48
N THR A 73 12.12 0.94 -3.67
CA THR A 73 12.80 2.23 -3.85
C THR A 73 11.99 3.12 -4.77
N ALA A 74 12.26 4.43 -4.74
CA ALA A 74 11.57 5.40 -5.59
C ALA A 74 11.59 5.02 -7.08
N GLY A 75 12.69 4.45 -7.58
CA GLY A 75 12.80 3.98 -8.97
C GLY A 75 11.86 2.81 -9.29
N ASN A 76 11.77 1.83 -8.39
CA ASN A 76 10.87 0.68 -8.56
C ASN A 76 9.40 1.09 -8.46
N SER A 77 9.06 1.93 -7.47
CA SER A 77 7.71 2.48 -7.33
C SER A 77 7.30 3.27 -8.57
N LEU A 78 8.16 4.18 -9.05
CA LEU A 78 7.90 4.95 -10.26
C LEU A 78 7.74 4.05 -11.48
N GLY A 79 8.62 3.07 -11.67
CA GLY A 79 8.57 2.14 -12.79
C GLY A 79 7.27 1.34 -12.84
N SER A 80 6.87 0.74 -11.71
CA SER A 80 5.62 -0.03 -11.60
C SER A 80 4.39 0.84 -11.87
N ALA A 81 4.28 1.98 -11.18
CA ALA A 81 3.13 2.86 -11.34
C ALA A 81 3.04 3.48 -12.74
N LEU A 82 4.18 3.85 -13.34
CA LEU A 82 4.21 4.36 -14.70
C LEU A 82 3.77 3.30 -15.71
N ALA A 83 4.27 2.07 -15.58
CA ALA A 83 3.90 0.96 -16.48
C ALA A 83 2.40 0.67 -16.40
N GLN A 84 1.85 0.48 -15.19
CA GLN A 84 0.41 0.25 -14.99
C GLN A 84 -0.42 1.45 -15.48
N GLY A 85 0.02 2.67 -15.16
CA GLY A 85 -0.66 3.92 -15.53
C GLY A 85 -0.73 4.12 -17.05
N VAL A 86 0.34 3.83 -17.79
CA VAL A 86 0.36 3.89 -19.26
C VAL A 86 -0.56 2.83 -19.86
N VAL A 87 -0.51 1.58 -19.37
CA VAL A 87 -1.43 0.53 -19.81
C VAL A 87 -2.88 0.95 -19.57
N ARG A 88 -3.19 1.52 -18.40
CA ARG A 88 -4.55 2.00 -18.10
C ARG A 88 -4.95 3.18 -18.99
N ALA A 89 -4.05 4.12 -19.27
CA ALA A 89 -4.31 5.27 -20.13
C ALA A 89 -4.61 4.89 -21.59
N ILE A 90 -3.99 3.81 -22.08
CA ILE A 90 -4.24 3.27 -23.42
C ILE A 90 -5.57 2.50 -23.43
N THR A 91 -5.78 1.63 -22.44
CA THR A 91 -6.94 0.73 -22.39
C THR A 91 -8.24 1.47 -22.05
N CYS A 92 -8.22 2.54 -21.25
CA CYS A 92 -9.44 3.27 -20.89
C CYS A 92 -10.13 4.01 -22.06
N ARG A 93 -9.52 4.00 -23.26
CA ARG A 93 -10.04 4.67 -24.46
C ARG A 93 -10.90 3.76 -25.34
N VAL A 94 -10.94 2.47 -25.05
CA VAL A 94 -11.69 1.48 -25.82
C VAL A 94 -12.38 0.51 -24.86
N GLU A 95 -13.44 -0.15 -25.32
CA GLU A 95 -14.12 -1.17 -24.53
C GLU A 95 -13.15 -2.31 -24.16
N GLN A 96 -13.13 -2.69 -22.88
CA GLN A 96 -12.17 -3.65 -22.35
C GLN A 96 -12.84 -4.97 -22.00
N PRO A 97 -12.20 -6.11 -22.32
CA PRO A 97 -12.59 -7.38 -21.72
C PRO A 97 -12.53 -7.27 -20.19
N ALA A 98 -13.49 -7.90 -19.50
CA ALA A 98 -13.54 -7.91 -18.04
C ALA A 98 -12.21 -8.34 -17.40
N GLY A 99 -11.48 -9.28 -18.03
CA GLY A 99 -10.17 -9.74 -17.56
C GLY A 99 -9.11 -8.64 -17.47
N VAL A 100 -9.14 -7.64 -18.37
CA VAL A 100 -8.19 -6.51 -18.33
C VAL A 100 -8.48 -5.58 -17.16
N LEU A 101 -9.76 -5.29 -16.92
CA LEU A 101 -10.18 -4.51 -15.76
C LEU A 101 -9.85 -5.23 -14.45
N ASN A 102 -10.12 -6.54 -14.37
CA ASN A 102 -9.81 -7.36 -13.21
C ASN A 102 -8.31 -7.42 -12.93
N ALA A 103 -7.47 -7.54 -13.97
CA ALA A 103 -6.02 -7.52 -13.79
C ALA A 103 -5.53 -6.16 -13.27
N HIS A 104 -6.10 -5.06 -13.76
CA HIS A 104 -5.77 -3.73 -13.28
C HIS A 104 -6.18 -3.53 -11.81
N LEU A 105 -7.42 -3.88 -11.44
CA LEU A 105 -7.91 -3.78 -10.06
C LEU A 105 -7.13 -4.70 -9.13
N GLY A 106 -6.80 -5.92 -9.57
CA GLY A 106 -5.96 -6.84 -8.83
C GLY A 106 -4.57 -6.28 -8.55
N LEU A 107 -3.96 -5.57 -9.51
CA LEU A 107 -2.66 -4.93 -9.28
C LEU A 107 -2.75 -3.72 -8.33
N LEU A 108 -3.82 -2.92 -8.40
CA LEU A 108 -4.08 -1.90 -7.37
C LEU A 108 -4.24 -2.54 -5.99
N PHE A 109 -5.00 -3.63 -5.89
CA PHE A 109 -5.21 -4.36 -4.65
C PHE A 109 -3.90 -4.89 -4.07
N ILE A 110 -3.03 -5.47 -4.91
CA ILE A 110 -1.69 -5.93 -4.50
C ILE A 110 -0.87 -4.78 -3.93
N HIS A 111 -0.79 -3.63 -4.58
CA HIS A 111 0.02 -2.51 -4.08
C HIS A 111 -0.55 -1.87 -2.82
N LEU A 112 -1.88 -1.82 -2.67
CA LEU A 112 -2.51 -1.33 -1.43
C LEU A 112 -2.32 -2.32 -0.28
N LEU A 113 -2.37 -3.62 -0.55
CA LEU A 113 -2.20 -4.64 0.48
C LEU A 113 -0.72 -4.87 0.85
N ASP A 114 0.19 -4.90 -0.12
CA ASP A 114 1.61 -5.11 0.16
C ASP A 114 2.29 -3.81 0.59
N ASP A 115 2.30 -2.79 -0.27
CA ASP A 115 3.11 -1.58 -0.04
C ASP A 115 2.58 -0.76 1.15
N TYR A 116 1.25 -0.62 1.28
CA TYR A 116 0.64 0.12 2.37
C TYR A 116 0.40 -0.76 3.61
N VAL A 117 -0.36 -1.85 3.50
CA VAL A 117 -0.74 -2.62 4.68
C VAL A 117 0.41 -3.47 5.20
N PHE A 118 0.99 -4.37 4.39
CA PHE A 118 2.02 -5.28 4.88
C PHE A 118 3.31 -4.53 5.22
N GLN A 119 3.91 -3.84 4.25
CA GLN A 119 5.19 -3.18 4.45
C GLN A 119 5.09 -1.96 5.37
N GLY A 120 3.96 -1.24 5.35
CA GLY A 120 3.70 -0.06 6.17
C GLY A 120 3.29 -0.37 7.61
N LEU A 121 2.41 -1.35 7.82
CA LEU A 121 1.80 -1.67 9.12
C LEU A 121 2.23 -3.06 9.63
N VAL A 122 1.71 -4.11 9.00
CA VAL A 122 1.70 -5.48 9.55
C VAL A 122 3.09 -6.08 9.72
N ARG A 123 4.05 -5.77 8.83
CA ARG A 123 5.44 -6.24 8.94
C ARG A 123 6.07 -5.77 10.25
N THR A 124 5.82 -4.54 10.67
CA THR A 124 6.37 -4.02 11.93
C THR A 124 5.79 -4.78 13.11
N ASP A 125 4.48 -5.04 13.12
CA ASP A 125 3.84 -5.82 14.19
C ASP A 125 4.36 -7.26 14.24
N LEU A 126 4.51 -7.91 13.08
CA LEU A 126 5.06 -9.26 13.01
C LEU A 126 6.48 -9.32 13.58
N LEU A 127 7.31 -8.34 13.23
CA LEU A 127 8.70 -8.28 13.69
C LEU A 127 8.81 -8.02 15.18
N LEU A 128 7.96 -7.16 15.75
CA LEU A 128 8.11 -6.65 17.10
C LEU A 128 7.26 -7.41 18.14
N ASP A 129 6.16 -8.00 17.73
CA ASP A 129 5.25 -8.74 18.60
C ASP A 129 5.32 -10.25 18.33
N ASP A 130 5.13 -10.65 17.06
CA ASP A 130 4.93 -12.06 16.74
C ASP A 130 6.21 -12.88 16.79
N LEU A 131 7.30 -12.39 16.19
CA LEU A 131 8.59 -13.09 16.26
C LEU A 131 9.06 -13.28 17.71
N PRO A 132 9.08 -12.24 18.58
CA PRO A 132 9.50 -12.42 19.97
C PRO A 132 8.59 -13.36 20.76
N SER A 133 7.27 -13.36 20.49
CA SER A 133 6.33 -14.29 21.15
C SER A 133 6.61 -15.76 20.80
N LEU A 134 7.27 -16.03 19.68
CA LEU A 134 7.72 -17.36 19.27
C LEU A 134 9.17 -17.67 19.71
N GLY A 135 9.78 -16.81 20.53
CA GLY A 135 11.16 -16.96 20.97
C GLY A 135 12.19 -16.62 19.89
N LEU A 136 11.78 -15.93 18.81
CA LEU A 136 12.65 -15.49 17.73
C LEU A 136 13.07 -14.03 17.95
N GLY A 137 14.30 -13.70 17.56
CA GLY A 137 14.73 -12.31 17.48
C GLY A 137 14.07 -11.58 16.30
N VAL A 138 14.03 -10.24 16.38
CA VAL A 138 13.70 -9.40 15.22
C VAL A 138 14.68 -9.74 14.10
N SER A 139 14.17 -10.16 12.95
CA SER A 139 15.00 -10.59 11.83
C SER A 139 14.37 -10.25 10.49
N PHE A 140 15.22 -9.84 9.54
CA PHE A 140 14.90 -9.74 8.12
C PHE A 140 15.47 -10.91 7.31
N GLU A 141 16.06 -11.90 7.98
CA GLU A 141 16.58 -13.10 7.36
C GLU A 141 15.48 -14.15 7.16
N ARG A 142 15.81 -15.22 6.44
CA ARG A 142 14.91 -16.35 6.27
C ARG A 142 14.59 -16.97 7.63
N LEU A 143 13.29 -16.98 7.98
CA LEU A 143 12.81 -17.62 9.19
C LEU A 143 12.95 -19.15 9.11
N PRO A 144 13.08 -19.86 10.24
CA PRO A 144 13.09 -21.32 10.27
C PRO A 144 11.82 -21.92 9.66
N GLU A 145 11.95 -22.97 8.85
CA GLU A 145 10.79 -23.56 8.14
C GLU A 145 9.67 -24.01 9.09
N GLY A 146 10.02 -24.49 10.29
CA GLY A 146 9.05 -24.95 11.29
C GLY A 146 8.15 -23.86 11.86
N VAL A 147 8.51 -22.58 11.74
CA VAL A 147 7.69 -21.45 12.24
C VAL A 147 6.86 -20.78 11.15
N LEU A 148 7.13 -21.06 9.88
CA LEU A 148 6.46 -20.39 8.75
C LEU A 148 4.94 -20.56 8.76
N PRO A 149 4.36 -21.77 9.00
CA PRO A 149 2.90 -21.92 9.02
C PRO A 149 2.21 -21.06 10.07
N GLU A 150 2.86 -20.87 11.23
CA GLU A 150 2.34 -20.04 12.31
C GLU A 150 2.44 -18.55 11.99
N ILE A 151 3.53 -18.12 11.36
CA ILE A 151 3.66 -16.74 10.87
C ILE A 151 2.66 -16.44 9.75
N GLU A 152 2.46 -17.35 8.81
CA GLU A 152 1.46 -17.22 7.75
C GLU A 152 0.05 -17.11 8.31
N ARG A 153 -0.28 -17.92 9.33
CA ARG A 153 -1.56 -17.83 10.04
C ARG A 153 -1.76 -16.44 10.65
N ARG A 154 -0.79 -15.94 11.41
CA ARG A 154 -0.85 -14.62 12.06
C ARG A 154 -0.86 -13.46 11.06
N LEU A 155 -0.09 -13.58 9.98
CA LEU A 155 -0.12 -12.63 8.87
C LEU A 155 -1.53 -12.57 8.27
N GLY A 156 -2.15 -13.72 8.02
CA GLY A 156 -3.54 -13.79 7.54
C GLY A 156 -4.52 -13.09 8.48
N GLU A 157 -4.45 -13.36 9.78
CA GLU A 157 -5.28 -12.72 10.80
C GLU A 157 -5.10 -11.20 10.84
N ARG A 158 -3.85 -10.72 10.74
CA ARG A 158 -3.57 -9.28 10.73
C ARG A 158 -4.02 -8.60 9.43
N LEU A 159 -3.99 -9.31 8.30
CA LEU A 159 -4.41 -8.75 7.01
C LEU A 159 -5.92 -8.77 6.79
N GLU A 160 -6.68 -9.63 7.46
CA GLU A 160 -8.10 -9.91 7.18
C GLU A 160 -8.96 -8.64 7.12
N ALA A 161 -8.94 -7.82 8.18
CA ALA A 161 -9.72 -6.58 8.22
C ALA A 161 -9.30 -5.57 7.13
N HIS A 162 -8.03 -5.57 6.75
CA HIS A 162 -7.52 -4.69 5.70
C HIS A 162 -7.90 -5.18 4.30
N VAL A 163 -7.91 -6.49 4.07
CA VAL A 163 -8.39 -7.13 2.83
C VAL A 163 -9.84 -6.75 2.57
N GLU A 164 -10.70 -6.88 3.59
CA GLU A 164 -12.11 -6.49 3.50
C GLU A 164 -12.25 -4.99 3.22
N SER A 165 -11.59 -4.15 4.04
CA SER A 165 -11.68 -2.70 3.89
C SER A 165 -11.19 -2.19 2.52
N ILE A 166 -10.11 -2.75 1.98
CA ILE A 166 -9.60 -2.36 0.66
C ILE A 166 -10.52 -2.93 -0.44
N GLY A 167 -11.00 -4.16 -0.27
CA GLY A 167 -11.90 -4.82 -1.23
C GLY A 167 -13.21 -4.05 -1.42
N GLU A 168 -13.78 -3.46 -0.37
CA GLU A 168 -14.97 -2.61 -0.47
C GLU A 168 -14.74 -1.30 -1.25
N ARG A 169 -13.47 -0.89 -1.43
CA ARG A 169 -13.07 0.38 -2.07
C ARG A 169 -12.59 0.20 -3.51
N LEU A 170 -12.44 -1.04 -3.99
CA LEU A 170 -12.03 -1.39 -5.35
C LEU A 170 -13.16 -2.06 -6.13
#